data_AF-A0A4S0UHA5-F1
#
_entry.id   AF-A0A4S0UHA5-F1
#
_cell.length_a   1.000
_cell.length_b   1.000
_cell.length_c   1.000
_cell.angle_alpha   90.00
_cell.angle_beta   90.00
_cell.angle_gamma   90.00
#
_symmetry.space_group_name_H-M   'P 1'
#
loop_
_entity.id
_entity.type
_entity.pdbx_description
1 polymer ?
#
loop_
_entity_poly.entity_id
_entity_poly.type
_entity_poly.pdbx_seq_one_letter_code
_entity_poly.pdbx_strand_id
1 'polypeptide(L)'
;REKTGLPVTASHELSAKLGGPRRALTTLLNARLISMIDRLVAATEGFLVKRGIAAPLMVVRGDGALVSAAFARQRPIETILSGPAASLVGEIGRA
;
A
#
# COMPACT_ATOMS: atom_id res chain seq x y z
N ARG A 1 -15.15 -3.50 -10.76
CA ARG A 1 -14.10 -3.26 -11.79
C ARG A 1 -14.60 -3.62 -13.18
N GLU A 2 -15.05 -4.84 -13.43
CA GLU A 2 -15.43 -5.33 -14.77
C GLU A 2 -16.44 -4.46 -15.54
N LYS A 3 -17.43 -3.88 -14.83
CA LYS A 3 -18.46 -3.03 -15.45
C LYS A 3 -18.09 -1.55 -15.62
N THR A 4 -17.18 -1.01 -14.81
CA THR A 4 -16.96 0.44 -14.70
C THR A 4 -15.50 0.89 -14.85
N GLY A 5 -14.55 -0.04 -14.79
CA GLY A 5 -13.11 0.28 -14.71
C GLY A 5 -12.67 0.95 -13.41
N LEU A 6 -13.61 1.38 -12.55
CA LEU A 6 -13.31 2.10 -11.33
C LEU A 6 -12.74 1.18 -10.24
N PRO A 7 -11.85 1.72 -9.37
CA PRO A 7 -11.35 0.98 -8.23
C PRO A 7 -12.49 0.61 -7.28
N VAL A 8 -12.45 -0.61 -6.77
CA VAL A 8 -13.41 -1.14 -5.81
C VAL A 8 -12.62 -1.71 -4.64
N THR A 9 -13.10 -1.47 -3.42
CA THR A 9 -12.57 -2.05 -2.19
C THR A 9 -13.68 -2.85 -1.53
N ALA A 10 -13.45 -4.14 -1.28
CA ALA A 10 -14.37 -4.96 -0.50
C ALA A 10 -13.83 -5.15 0.93
N SER A 11 -14.68 -4.87 1.92
CA SER A 11 -14.24 -4.87 3.34
C SER A 11 -13.71 -6.22 3.83
N HIS A 12 -14.26 -7.32 3.33
CA HIS A 12 -13.87 -8.68 3.71
C HIS A 12 -12.50 -9.08 3.15
N GLU A 13 -12.05 -8.45 2.06
CA GLU A 13 -10.71 -8.67 1.49
C GLU A 13 -9.61 -7.96 2.28
N LEU A 14 -9.97 -6.98 3.11
CA LEU A 14 -9.07 -6.24 4.00
C LEU A 14 -9.04 -6.82 5.40
N SER A 15 -10.18 -7.26 5.92
CA SER A 15 -10.27 -7.85 7.26
C SER A 15 -11.47 -8.79 7.38
N ALA A 16 -11.19 -10.03 7.78
CA ALA A 16 -12.20 -11.02 8.12
C ALA A 16 -12.71 -10.87 9.57
N LYS A 17 -12.24 -9.87 10.33
CA LYS A 17 -12.61 -9.70 11.74
C LYS A 17 -14.04 -9.16 11.90
N LEU A 18 -14.72 -9.59 12.97
CA LEU A 18 -16.00 -9.01 13.39
C LEU A 18 -15.83 -7.52 13.77
N GLY A 19 -16.89 -6.71 13.61
CA GLY A 19 -16.88 -5.27 13.86
C GLY A 19 -17.18 -4.41 12.62
N GLY A 20 -18.46 -4.33 12.26
CA GLY A 20 -18.95 -3.61 11.06
C GLY A 20 -18.46 -2.16 10.92
N PRO A 21 -18.60 -1.30 11.94
CA PRO A 21 -18.17 0.10 11.85
C PRO A 21 -16.66 0.26 11.58
N ARG A 22 -15.83 -0.55 12.25
CA ARG A 22 -14.38 -0.53 12.04
C ARG A 22 -14.01 -0.97 10.63
N ARG A 23 -14.62 -2.06 10.14
CA ARG A 23 -14.41 -2.52 8.76
C ARG A 23 -14.84 -1.49 7.72
N ALA A 24 -15.97 -0.83 7.93
CA ALA A 24 -16.45 0.23 7.05
C ALA A 24 -15.46 1.40 6.98
N LEU A 25 -14.95 1.85 8.13
CA LEU A 25 -13.92 2.88 8.20
C LEU A 25 -12.64 2.47 7.45
N THR A 26 -12.09 1.27 7.73
CA THR A 26 -10.90 0.76 7.05
C THR A 26 -11.11 0.67 5.53
N THR A 27 -12.29 0.25 5.09
CA THR A 27 -12.66 0.15 3.67
C THR A 27 -12.70 1.52 2.99
N LEU A 28 -13.33 2.50 3.65
CA LEU A 28 -13.43 3.87 3.15
C LEU A 28 -12.03 4.50 3.02
N LEU A 29 -11.20 4.36 4.05
CA LEU A 29 -9.84 4.89 4.05
C LEU A 29 -8.99 4.22 2.97
N ASN A 30 -9.05 2.89 2.82
CA ASN A 30 -8.36 2.17 1.75
C ASN A 30 -8.78 2.70 0.38
N ALA A 31 -10.09 2.80 0.12
CA ALA A 31 -10.62 3.30 -1.15
C ALA A 31 -10.13 4.72 -1.47
N ARG A 32 -10.08 5.61 -0.46
CA ARG A 32 -9.60 6.99 -0.63
C ARG A 32 -8.11 7.07 -0.95
N LEU A 33 -7.32 6.11 -0.50
CA LEU A 33 -5.87 6.09 -0.71
C LEU A 33 -5.43 5.46 -2.04
N ILE A 34 -6.29 4.68 -2.69
CA ILE A 34 -5.93 3.95 -3.93
C ILE A 34 -5.35 4.90 -4.99
N SER A 35 -6.01 6.02 -5.27
CA SER A 35 -5.55 6.95 -6.32
C SER A 35 -4.24 7.64 -5.97
N MET A 36 -3.98 7.88 -4.68
CA MET A 36 -2.75 8.50 -4.21
C MET A 36 -1.56 7.55 -4.34
N ILE A 37 -1.71 6.31 -3.85
CA ILE A 37 -0.65 5.30 -3.94
C ILE A 37 -0.40 4.90 -5.39
N ASP A 38 -1.43 4.78 -6.22
CA ASP A 38 -1.25 4.46 -7.62
C ASP A 38 -0.41 5.50 -8.38
N ARG A 39 -0.66 6.79 -8.14
CA ARG A 39 0.13 7.90 -8.69
C ARG A 39 1.57 7.90 -8.19
N LEU A 40 1.77 7.66 -6.89
CA LEU A 40 3.11 7.58 -6.30
C LEU A 40 3.91 6.46 -6.96
N VAL A 41 3.35 5.25 -7.00
CA VAL A 41 4.00 4.08 -7.58
C VAL A 41 4.29 4.31 -9.07
N ALA A 42 3.33 4.83 -9.84
CA ALA A 42 3.55 5.11 -11.26
C ALA A 42 4.65 6.14 -11.51
N ALA A 43 4.72 7.19 -10.71
CA ALA A 43 5.78 8.20 -10.79
C ALA A 43 7.16 7.60 -10.48
N THR A 44 7.26 6.78 -9.42
CA THR A 44 8.51 6.12 -9.04
C THR A 44 8.95 5.08 -10.07
N GLU A 45 8.05 4.20 -10.54
CA GLU A 45 8.34 3.23 -11.61
C GLU A 45 8.83 3.95 -12.88
N GLY A 46 8.14 5.03 -13.29
CA GLY A 46 8.55 5.84 -14.44
C GLY A 46 9.92 6.48 -14.26
N PHE A 47 10.29 6.88 -13.04
CA PHE A 47 11.62 7.40 -12.75
C PHE A 47 12.70 6.31 -12.82
N LEU A 48 12.45 5.12 -12.26
CA LEU A 48 13.39 3.99 -12.33
C LEU A 48 13.67 3.59 -13.78
N VAL A 49 12.63 3.52 -14.62
CA VAL A 49 12.75 3.23 -16.06
C VAL A 49 13.60 4.28 -16.76
N LYS A 50 13.34 5.57 -16.54
CA LYS A 50 14.14 6.67 -17.13
C LYS A 50 15.61 6.61 -16.73
N ARG A 51 15.93 6.05 -15.56
CA ARG A 51 17.31 5.91 -15.06
C ARG A 51 17.97 4.59 -15.46
N GLY A 52 17.26 3.68 -16.13
CA GLY A 52 17.76 2.36 -16.49
C GLY A 52 17.92 1.42 -15.29
N ILE A 53 17.21 1.67 -14.18
CA ILE A 53 17.27 0.83 -12.98
C ILE A 53 16.30 -0.34 -13.14
N ALA A 54 16.85 -1.54 -13.30
CA ALA A 54 16.09 -2.79 -13.35
C ALA A 54 16.04 -3.45 -11.96
N ALA A 55 15.20 -2.90 -11.08
CA ALA A 55 14.99 -3.44 -9.73
C ALA A 55 13.50 -3.42 -9.35
N PRO A 56 13.03 -4.38 -8.55
CA PRO A 56 11.64 -4.38 -8.09
C PRO A 56 11.38 -3.20 -7.15
N LEU A 57 10.29 -2.48 -7.39
CA LEU A 57 9.82 -1.44 -6.48
C LEU A 57 9.05 -2.08 -5.30
N MET A 58 9.59 -1.87 -4.10
CA MET A 58 9.02 -2.37 -2.85
C MET A 58 8.51 -1.21 -2.00
N VAL A 59 7.51 -1.49 -1.16
CA VAL A 59 6.86 -0.53 -0.27
C VAL A 59 6.89 -1.09 1.15
N VAL A 60 7.22 -0.23 2.12
CA VAL A 60 7.19 -0.59 3.54
C VAL A 60 5.76 -0.44 4.07
N ARG A 61 5.30 -1.44 4.82
CA ARG A 61 4.03 -1.42 5.54
C ARG A 61 4.16 -0.77 6.91
N GLY A 62 3.02 -0.44 7.52
CA GLY A 62 2.97 0.11 8.89
C GLY A 62 3.51 -0.82 9.98
N ASP A 63 3.67 -2.11 9.68
CA ASP A 63 4.31 -3.09 10.56
C ASP A 63 5.80 -3.33 10.26
N GLY A 64 6.37 -2.60 9.29
CA GLY A 64 7.78 -2.68 8.91
C GLY A 64 8.09 -3.75 7.85
N ALA A 65 7.13 -4.60 7.47
CA ALA A 65 7.34 -5.57 6.40
C ALA A 65 7.44 -4.90 5.04
N LEU A 66 8.22 -5.50 4.13
CA LEU A 66 8.30 -5.10 2.73
C LEU A 66 7.28 -5.86 1.90
N VAL A 67 6.53 -5.13 1.07
CA VAL A 67 5.57 -5.68 0.10
C VAL A 67 5.84 -5.11 -1.29
N SER A 68 5.32 -5.76 -2.32
CA SER A 68 5.43 -5.23 -3.68
C SER A 68 4.59 -3.97 -3.87
N ALA A 69 5.01 -3.11 -4.80
CA ALA A 69 4.22 -1.99 -5.28
C ALA A 69 2.80 -2.39 -5.75
N ALA A 70 2.68 -3.55 -6.41
CA ALA A 70 1.40 -4.09 -6.86
C ALA A 70 0.46 -4.42 -5.69
N PHE A 71 1.00 -4.96 -4.59
CA PHE A 71 0.23 -5.21 -3.37
C PHE A 71 -0.22 -3.89 -2.73
N ALA A 72 0.69 -2.92 -2.59
CA ALA A 72 0.41 -1.61 -2.01
C ALA A 72 -0.69 -0.84 -2.78
N ARG A 73 -0.76 -0.98 -4.12
CA ARG A 73 -1.83 -0.41 -4.96
C ARG A 73 -3.23 -0.97 -4.63
N GLN A 74 -3.34 -2.18 -4.11
CA GLN A 74 -4.61 -2.81 -3.74
C GLN A 74 -5.00 -2.53 -2.29
N ARG A 75 -4.00 -2.52 -1.39
CA ARG A 75 -4.19 -2.35 0.05
C ARG A 75 -3.38 -1.16 0.61
N PRO A 76 -3.56 0.06 0.10
CA PRO A 76 -2.81 1.22 0.55
C PRO A 76 -3.00 1.55 2.03
N ILE A 77 -4.09 1.08 2.64
CA ILE A 77 -4.29 1.23 4.09
C ILE A 77 -3.18 0.57 4.92
N GLU A 78 -2.55 -0.50 4.41
CA GLU A 78 -1.48 -1.20 5.12
C GLU A 78 -0.15 -0.42 5.13
N THR A 79 -0.03 0.68 4.38
CA THR A 79 1.16 1.53 4.35
C THR A 79 1.06 2.74 5.28
N ILE A 80 -0.04 2.88 6.02
CA ILE A 80 -0.19 3.92 7.04
C ILE A 80 0.86 3.69 8.14
N LEU A 81 1.57 4.75 8.53
CA LEU A 81 2.69 4.71 9.50
C LEU A 81 3.93 3.93 9.02
N SER A 82 4.11 3.74 7.72
CA SER A 82 5.31 3.09 7.16
C SER A 82 6.63 3.81 7.48
N GLY A 83 6.62 5.14 7.63
CA GLY A 83 7.81 5.94 7.98
C GLY A 83 8.43 5.54 9.32
N PRO A 84 7.69 5.66 10.44
CA PRO A 84 8.16 5.20 11.75
C PRO A 84 8.58 3.72 11.76
N ALA A 85 7.82 2.86 11.10
CA ALA A 85 8.14 1.44 11.00
C ALA A 85 9.46 1.18 10.26
N ALA A 86 9.70 1.89 9.14
CA ALA A 86 10.95 1.81 8.40
C ALA A 86 12.16 2.26 9.24
N SER A 87 12.01 3.30 10.05
CA SER A 87 13.07 3.75 10.97
C SER A 87 13.43 2.68 11.99
N LEU A 88 12.44 2.08 12.64
CA LEU A 88 12.66 1.02 13.64
C LEU A 88 13.30 -0.25 13.03
N VAL A 89 12.81 -0.69 11.87
CA VAL A 89 13.41 -1.83 11.17
C VAL A 89 14.85 -1.54 10.73
N GLY A 90 15.12 -0.31 10.29
CA GLY A 90 16.47 0.14 9.93
C GLY A 90 17.44 0.18 11.11
N GLU A 91 16.97 0.50 12.32
CA GLU A 91 17.77 0.44 13.55
C GLU A 91 18.07 -1.00 13.96
N ILE A 92 17.07 -1.88 13.97
CA ILE A 92 17.26 -3.31 14.34
C ILE A 92 18.16 -4.01 13.33
N GLY A 93 18.02 -3.72 12.03
CA GLY A 93 18.87 -4.30 10.98
C GLY A 93 20.33 -3.86 11.00
N ARG A 94 20.71 -2.90 11.87
CA ARG A 94 22.11 -2.51 12.11
C ARG A 94 22.73 -3.18 13.35
N ALA A 95 21.95 -3.90 14.16
CA ALA A 95 22.43 -4.69 15.30
C ALA A 95 22.68 -6.14 14.87
#